data_AF-V8P0V5-F1
#
_entry.id   AF-V8P0V5-F1
#
_cell.length_a   1.000
_cell.length_b   1.000
_cell.length_c   1.000
_cell.angle_alpha   90.00
_cell.angle_beta   90.00
_cell.angle_gamma   90.00
#
_symmetry.space_group_name_H-M   'P 1'
#
loop_
_entity.id
_entity.type
_entity.pdbx_description
1 polymer ?
#
loop_
_entity_poly.entity_id
_entity_poly.type
_entity_poly.pdbx_seq_one_letter_code
_entity_poly.pdbx_strand_id
1 'polypeptide(L)'
;MPPQSETSEGKTKVEPGVLELFTWEEVELRTGKGNFKEERWLVIDRKVYDVSQFYLRHPGGPRLMKHYSGQDATDAFTAFHKDEDLVKKYLNSLLIGELTPDQPSCEPTKNEMLVHDFHELRTKVKKMGLLKSSVPFFAFMFLHAFLLDMASWFTIWYFGKSWVPFLIGVAMFTVAQ
;
A
#
# COMPACT_ATOMS: atom_id res chain seq x y z
N MET A 1 2.56 -53.43 -19.51
CA MET A 1 2.50 -52.01 -19.09
C MET A 1 3.91 -51.55 -18.81
N PRO A 2 4.49 -50.67 -19.65
CA PRO A 2 5.72 -49.96 -19.27
C PRO A 2 5.37 -48.78 -18.35
N PRO A 3 6.25 -48.42 -17.40
CA PRO A 3 6.04 -47.31 -16.48
C PRO A 3 6.31 -45.96 -17.15
N GLN A 4 5.52 -44.96 -16.75
CA GLN A 4 5.56 -43.58 -17.25
C GLN A 4 6.81 -42.85 -16.77
N SER A 5 7.43 -42.12 -17.69
CA SER A 5 8.52 -41.17 -17.46
C SER A 5 8.02 -39.95 -16.68
N GLU A 6 8.55 -39.76 -15.48
CA GLU A 6 8.47 -38.47 -14.76
C GLU A 6 9.42 -37.48 -15.43
N THR A 7 8.89 -36.56 -16.23
CA THR A 7 9.61 -35.32 -16.58
C THR A 7 9.39 -34.31 -15.47
N SER A 8 10.36 -34.25 -14.57
CA SER A 8 10.62 -33.10 -13.68
C SER A 8 10.85 -31.86 -14.55
N GLU A 9 9.83 -31.02 -14.73
CA GLU A 9 10.01 -29.68 -15.31
C GLU A 9 10.92 -28.86 -14.39
N GLY A 10 12.09 -28.51 -14.94
CA GLY A 10 13.11 -27.74 -14.27
C GLY A 10 12.63 -26.34 -13.96
N LYS A 11 12.62 -25.99 -12.67
CA LYS A 11 12.77 -24.59 -12.25
C LYS A 11 14.10 -24.08 -12.78
N THR A 12 14.05 -23.24 -13.80
CA THR A 12 15.21 -22.51 -14.32
C THR A 12 15.83 -21.72 -13.17
N LYS A 13 17.03 -22.11 -12.75
CA LYS A 13 17.88 -21.31 -11.87
C LYS A 13 18.31 -20.07 -12.66
N VAL A 14 17.82 -18.91 -12.24
CA VAL A 14 18.22 -17.61 -12.79
C VAL A 14 19.68 -17.32 -12.41
N GLU A 15 20.51 -17.04 -13.41
CA GLU A 15 21.89 -16.58 -13.27
C GLU A 15 21.92 -15.19 -12.59
N PRO A 16 22.77 -14.96 -11.57
CA PRO A 16 22.81 -13.70 -10.85
C PRO A 16 23.49 -12.62 -11.70
N GLY A 17 22.71 -11.86 -12.48
CA GLY A 17 23.21 -10.65 -13.14
C GLY A 17 22.42 -10.16 -14.35
N VAL A 18 21.56 -11.00 -14.95
CA VAL A 18 20.72 -10.62 -16.08
C VAL A 18 19.27 -10.64 -15.61
N LEU A 19 18.66 -9.46 -15.46
CA LEU A 19 17.23 -9.36 -15.22
C LEU A 19 16.50 -9.84 -16.48
N GLU A 20 15.53 -10.74 -16.29
CA GLU A 20 14.67 -11.19 -17.39
C GLU A 20 13.80 -10.01 -17.85
N LEU A 21 13.56 -9.90 -19.15
CA LEU A 21 12.79 -8.81 -19.74
C LEU A 21 11.39 -9.31 -20.09
N PHE A 22 10.37 -8.54 -19.71
CA PHE A 22 8.97 -8.87 -19.90
C PHE A 22 8.21 -7.76 -20.65
N THR A 23 7.15 -8.12 -21.37
CA THR A 23 6.25 -7.13 -22.00
C THR A 23 4.97 -6.91 -21.18
N TRP A 24 4.22 -5.84 -21.47
CA TRP A 24 2.94 -5.60 -20.81
C TRP A 24 1.92 -6.71 -21.12
N GLU A 25 1.93 -7.25 -22.34
CA GLU A 25 1.04 -8.33 -22.72
C GLU A 25 1.25 -9.58 -21.85
N GLU A 26 2.50 -9.88 -21.50
CA GLU A 26 2.82 -10.99 -20.61
C GLU A 26 2.34 -10.72 -19.19
N VAL A 27 2.62 -9.52 -18.66
CA VAL A 27 2.23 -9.13 -17.30
C VAL A 27 0.71 -9.10 -17.13
N GLU A 28 -0.03 -8.55 -18.10
CA GLU A 28 -1.49 -8.44 -18.09
C GLU A 28 -2.20 -9.80 -18.05
N LEU A 29 -1.56 -10.87 -18.53
CA LEU A 29 -2.10 -12.22 -18.45
C LEU A 29 -2.00 -12.81 -17.03
N ARG A 30 -1.03 -12.35 -16.22
CA ARG A 30 -0.70 -12.88 -14.88
C ARG A 30 -1.53 -12.19 -13.79
N THR A 31 -2.85 -12.27 -13.93
CA THR A 31 -3.82 -11.65 -12.99
C THR A 31 -4.29 -12.60 -11.87
N GLY A 32 -3.82 -13.85 -11.87
CA GLY A 32 -4.33 -14.93 -11.03
C GLY A 32 -5.75 -15.34 -11.43
N LYS A 33 -6.07 -15.24 -12.73
CA LYS A 33 -7.32 -15.63 -13.39
C LYS A 33 -7.00 -16.26 -14.75
N GLY A 34 -8.00 -16.82 -15.42
CA GLY A 34 -7.84 -17.38 -16.77
C GLY A 34 -6.92 -18.60 -16.80
N ASN A 35 -5.97 -18.62 -17.73
CA ASN A 35 -5.02 -19.71 -17.90
C ASN A 35 -3.91 -19.72 -16.83
N PHE A 36 -3.63 -18.56 -16.22
CA PHE A 36 -2.56 -18.38 -15.22
C PHE A 36 -3.15 -18.12 -13.83
N LYS A 37 -3.97 -19.04 -13.31
CA LYS A 37 -4.71 -18.84 -12.04
C LYS A 37 -3.81 -18.76 -10.82
N GLU A 38 -2.66 -19.41 -10.88
CA GLU A 38 -1.70 -19.51 -9.77
C GLU A 38 -0.71 -18.34 -9.75
N GLU A 39 -0.62 -17.59 -10.85
CA GLU A 39 0.40 -16.57 -11.05
C GLU A 39 -0.22 -15.16 -10.97
N ARG A 40 0.39 -14.31 -10.14
CA ARG A 40 0.00 -12.92 -9.95
C ARG A 40 1.24 -12.07 -10.03
N TRP A 41 1.35 -11.26 -11.08
CA TRP A 41 2.45 -10.33 -11.23
C TRP A 41 1.97 -8.90 -11.07
N LEU A 42 2.87 -7.98 -10.76
CA LEU A 42 2.61 -6.55 -10.80
C LEU A 42 3.91 -5.81 -11.13
N VAL A 43 3.77 -4.57 -11.60
CA VAL A 43 4.91 -3.71 -11.91
C VAL A 43 5.05 -2.63 -10.85
N ILE A 44 6.27 -2.37 -10.40
CA ILE A 44 6.61 -1.20 -9.58
C ILE A 44 7.92 -0.62 -10.12
N ASP A 45 7.89 0.63 -10.56
CA ASP A 45 9.05 1.34 -11.10
C ASP A 45 9.72 0.54 -12.23
N ARG A 46 8.91 0.13 -13.21
CA ARG A 46 9.26 -0.74 -14.37
C ARG A 46 9.79 -2.13 -14.03
N LYS A 47 9.92 -2.50 -12.76
CA LYS A 47 10.33 -3.83 -12.33
C LYS A 47 9.12 -4.73 -12.17
N VAL A 48 9.25 -5.97 -12.61
CA VAL A 48 8.18 -6.98 -12.56
C VAL A 48 8.40 -7.87 -11.34
N TYR A 49 7.35 -8.02 -10.53
CA TYR A 49 7.38 -8.80 -9.29
C TYR A 49 6.36 -9.91 -9.33
N ASP A 50 6.81 -11.12 -8.96
CA ASP A 50 5.92 -12.24 -8.71
C ASP A 50 5.39 -12.17 -7.27
N VAL A 51 4.10 -11.88 -7.14
CA VAL A 51 3.40 -11.76 -5.85
C VAL A 51 2.47 -12.94 -5.57
N SER A 52 2.56 -14.03 -6.35
CA SER A 52 1.70 -15.22 -6.26
C SER A 52 1.66 -15.83 -4.87
N GLN A 53 2.79 -15.86 -4.16
CA GLN A 53 2.89 -16.38 -2.80
C GLN A 53 2.79 -15.29 -1.73
N PHE A 54 2.88 -14.02 -2.11
CA PHE A 54 2.92 -12.89 -1.20
C PHE A 54 1.56 -12.21 -1.03
N TYR A 55 0.67 -12.28 -2.03
CA TYR A 55 -0.57 -11.48 -2.03
C TYR A 55 -1.47 -11.74 -0.82
N LEU A 56 -1.49 -12.94 -0.24
CA LEU A 56 -2.24 -13.27 0.98
C LEU A 56 -1.57 -12.77 2.27
N ARG A 57 -0.26 -12.57 2.25
CA ARG A 57 0.57 -12.17 3.39
C ARG A 57 0.84 -10.67 3.44
N HIS A 58 0.44 -9.94 2.40
CA HIS A 58 0.62 -8.50 2.32
C HIS A 58 -0.07 -7.79 3.51
N PRO A 59 0.64 -6.94 4.30
CA PRO A 59 0.08 -6.26 5.46
C PRO A 59 -1.13 -5.36 5.16
N GLY A 60 -1.17 -4.75 3.96
CA GLY A 60 -2.33 -3.97 3.49
C GLY A 60 -3.51 -4.83 3.03
N GLY A 61 -3.39 -6.15 3.13
CA GLY A 61 -4.41 -7.13 2.79
C GLY A 61 -4.39 -7.59 1.32
N PRO A 62 -5.07 -8.71 1.02
CA PRO A 62 -5.04 -9.34 -0.30
C PRO A 62 -5.89 -8.63 -1.36
N ARG A 63 -6.85 -7.79 -0.96
CA ARG A 63 -7.76 -7.12 -1.91
C ARG A 63 -6.99 -6.17 -2.83
N LEU A 64 -6.08 -5.37 -2.27
CA LEU A 64 -5.27 -4.43 -3.04
C LEU A 64 -4.32 -5.15 -4.01
N MET A 65 -3.66 -6.21 -3.53
CA MET A 65 -2.77 -7.01 -4.37
C MET A 65 -3.49 -7.68 -5.54
N LYS A 66 -4.72 -8.18 -5.30
CA LYS A 66 -5.58 -8.75 -6.37
C LYS A 66 -6.03 -7.68 -7.37
N HIS A 67 -6.25 -6.45 -6.92
CA HIS A 67 -6.68 -5.36 -7.78
C HIS A 67 -5.58 -4.94 -8.74
N TYR A 68 -4.34 -4.87 -8.27
CA TYR A 68 -3.16 -4.49 -9.07
C TYR A 68 -2.45 -5.68 -9.75
N SER A 69 -3.01 -6.90 -9.68
CA SER A 69 -2.44 -8.02 -10.42
C SER A 69 -2.54 -7.74 -11.92
N GLY A 70 -1.42 -7.84 -12.64
CA GLY A 70 -1.28 -7.53 -14.05
C GLY A 70 -1.21 -6.03 -14.39
N GLN A 71 -0.97 -5.15 -13.41
CA GLN A 71 -0.96 -3.69 -13.59
C GLN A 71 0.27 -3.02 -12.94
N ASP A 72 0.50 -1.76 -13.29
CA ASP A 72 1.42 -0.85 -12.63
C ASP A 72 0.87 -0.39 -11.27
N ALA A 73 1.52 -0.85 -10.21
CA ALA A 73 1.22 -0.53 -8.83
C ALA A 73 2.10 0.62 -8.28
N THR A 74 2.94 1.27 -9.10
CA THR A 74 3.94 2.26 -8.65
C THR A 74 3.34 3.37 -7.80
N ASP A 75 2.23 3.96 -8.24
CA ASP A 75 1.58 5.07 -7.52
C ASP A 75 1.05 4.63 -6.16
N ALA A 76 0.32 3.51 -6.13
CA ALA A 76 -0.22 2.95 -4.91
C ALA A 76 0.90 2.55 -3.95
N PHE A 77 1.96 1.91 -4.47
CA PHE A 77 3.13 1.55 -3.69
C PHE A 77 3.72 2.77 -2.99
N THR A 78 4.02 3.81 -3.77
CA THR A 78 4.65 5.04 -3.27
C THR A 78 3.72 5.83 -2.34
N ALA A 79 2.40 5.71 -2.48
CA ALA A 79 1.43 6.41 -1.64
C ALA A 79 1.29 5.80 -0.23
N PHE A 80 1.30 4.46 -0.14
CA PHE A 80 1.01 3.75 1.10
C PHE A 80 2.25 3.30 1.88
N HIS A 81 3.41 3.18 1.24
CA HIS A 81 4.65 2.76 1.89
C HIS A 81 5.55 3.96 2.21
N LYS A 82 5.49 4.44 3.46
CA LYS A 82 6.30 5.59 3.93
C LYS A 82 7.79 5.26 4.02
N ASP A 83 8.12 4.04 4.42
CA ASP A 83 9.49 3.53 4.53
C ASP A 83 9.77 2.61 3.34
N GLU A 84 10.09 3.20 2.20
CA GLU A 84 10.35 2.46 0.97
C GLU A 84 11.60 1.57 1.09
N ASP A 85 12.60 1.98 1.87
CA ASP A 85 13.86 1.24 2.00
C ASP A 85 13.67 -0.07 2.77
N LEU A 86 12.83 -0.07 3.79
CA LEU A 86 12.42 -1.30 4.47
C LEU A 86 11.66 -2.23 3.51
N VAL A 87 10.72 -1.71 2.74
CA VAL A 87 9.86 -2.51 1.86
C VAL A 87 10.64 -3.06 0.67
N LYS A 88 11.60 -2.29 0.12
CA LYS A 88 12.50 -2.72 -0.96
C LYS A 88 13.26 -4.01 -0.62
N LYS A 89 13.62 -4.23 0.65
CA LYS A 89 14.25 -5.49 1.09
C LYS A 89 13.37 -6.71 0.85
N TYR A 90 12.05 -6.58 1.05
CA TYR A 90 11.09 -7.65 0.77
C TYR A 90 10.84 -7.79 -0.73
N LEU A 91 10.74 -6.67 -1.45
CA LEU A 91 10.54 -6.64 -2.91
C LEU A 91 11.65 -7.35 -3.66
N ASN A 92 12.90 -7.22 -3.24
CA ASN A 92 14.03 -7.87 -3.91
C ASN A 92 13.87 -9.39 -4.02
N SER A 93 13.20 -10.04 -3.05
CA SER A 93 12.93 -11.49 -3.09
C SER A 93 11.81 -11.90 -4.05
N LEU A 94 10.99 -10.93 -4.48
CA LEU A 94 9.86 -11.12 -5.38
C LEU A 94 10.18 -10.66 -6.80
N LEU A 95 11.33 -10.00 -7.00
CA LEU A 95 11.75 -9.47 -8.29
C LEU A 95 12.07 -10.61 -9.24
N ILE A 96 11.37 -10.66 -10.37
CA ILE A 96 11.62 -11.64 -11.43
C ILE A 96 12.31 -11.00 -12.65
N GLY A 97 12.15 -9.70 -12.86
CA GLY A 97 12.78 -9.00 -13.96
C GLY A 97 12.29 -7.57 -14.13
N GLU A 98 12.38 -7.04 -15.34
CA GLU A 98 11.98 -5.68 -15.68
C GLU A 98 11.26 -5.61 -17.03
N LEU A 99 10.51 -4.52 -17.25
CA LEU A 99 9.86 -4.30 -18.53
C LEU A 99 10.88 -4.00 -19.62
N THR A 100 10.66 -4.54 -20.81
CA THR A 100 11.53 -4.26 -21.97
C THR A 100 11.61 -2.74 -22.23
N PRO A 101 12.76 -2.22 -22.72
CA PRO A 101 12.95 -0.77 -22.88
C PRO A 101 11.98 -0.09 -23.85
N ASP A 102 11.40 -0.83 -24.78
CA ASP A 102 10.40 -0.37 -25.75
C ASP A 102 8.99 -0.19 -25.15
N GLN A 103 8.73 -0.79 -23.99
CA GLN A 103 7.43 -0.74 -23.34
C GLN A 103 7.27 0.56 -22.53
N PRO A 104 6.05 1.14 -22.50
CA PRO A 104 5.75 2.29 -21.66
C PRO A 104 5.92 1.94 -20.17
N SER A 105 6.17 2.94 -19.34
CA SER A 105 6.37 2.72 -17.89
C SER A 105 5.09 2.34 -17.15
N CYS A 106 3.93 2.64 -17.73
CA CYS A 106 2.60 2.31 -17.20
C CYS A 106 1.85 1.43 -18.21
N GLU A 107 0.84 0.69 -17.78
CA GLU A 107 0.08 -0.13 -18.72
C GLU A 107 -0.59 0.72 -19.82
N PRO A 108 -0.68 0.23 -21.07
CA PRO A 108 -1.22 1.00 -22.20
C PRO A 108 -2.67 1.48 -22.01
N THR A 109 -3.41 0.84 -21.11
CA THR A 109 -4.80 1.21 -20.80
C THR A 109 -4.92 2.41 -19.86
N LYS A 110 -3.83 2.79 -19.17
CA LYS A 110 -3.80 3.90 -18.22
C LYS A 110 -3.61 5.22 -18.96
N ASN A 111 -4.35 6.25 -18.57
CA ASN A 111 -4.25 7.57 -19.20
C ASN A 111 -2.98 8.29 -18.71
N GLU A 112 -1.98 8.42 -19.59
CA GLU A 112 -0.68 9.02 -19.29
C GLU A 112 -0.78 10.47 -18.81
N MET A 113 -1.67 11.28 -19.40
CA MET A 113 -1.86 12.67 -18.97
C MET A 113 -2.37 12.75 -17.54
N LEU A 114 -3.37 11.93 -17.19
CA LEU A 114 -3.89 11.92 -15.82
C LEU A 114 -2.81 11.50 -14.83
N VAL A 115 -2.03 10.46 -15.16
CA VAL A 115 -0.91 10.00 -14.31
C VAL A 115 0.08 11.13 -14.08
N HIS A 116 0.52 11.80 -15.16
CA HIS A 116 1.42 12.94 -15.08
C HIS A 116 0.87 14.07 -14.18
N ASP A 117 -0.39 14.46 -14.37
CA ASP A 117 -1.03 15.50 -13.56
C ASP A 117 -1.09 15.13 -12.07
N PHE A 118 -1.37 13.86 -11.76
CA PHE A 118 -1.32 13.36 -10.38
C PHE A 118 0.09 13.42 -9.79
N HIS A 119 1.13 13.09 -10.56
CA HIS A 119 2.52 13.22 -10.10
C HIS A 119 2.91 14.67 -9.84
N GLU A 120 2.53 15.59 -10.73
CA GLU A 120 2.78 17.02 -10.54
C GLU A 120 2.08 17.53 -9.27
N LEU A 121 0.80 17.21 -9.11
CA LEU A 121 0.04 17.61 -7.92
C LEU A 121 0.70 17.08 -6.64
N ARG A 122 1.11 15.80 -6.65
CA ARG A 122 1.76 15.17 -5.50
C ARG A 122 3.08 15.82 -5.15
N THR A 123 3.92 16.12 -6.13
CA THR A 123 5.22 16.77 -5.89
C THR A 123 5.03 18.18 -5.34
N LYS A 124 4.02 18.91 -5.84
CA LYS A 124 3.64 20.22 -5.30
C LYS A 124 3.19 20.14 -3.84
N VAL A 125 2.29 19.21 -3.52
CA VAL A 125 1.81 18.95 -2.15
C VAL A 125 2.97 18.57 -1.20
N LYS A 126 3.90 17.72 -1.66
CA LYS A 126 5.12 17.37 -0.91
C LYS A 126 6.02 18.60 -0.67
N LYS A 127 6.25 19.41 -1.71
CA LYS A 127 7.09 20.63 -1.64
C LYS A 127 6.51 21.67 -0.70
N MET A 128 5.18 21.80 -0.67
CA MET A 128 4.48 22.67 0.28
C MET A 128 4.51 22.15 1.72
N GLY A 129 5.03 20.94 1.96
CA GLY A 129 5.12 20.36 3.30
C GLY A 129 3.78 19.90 3.89
N LEU A 130 2.72 19.86 3.08
CA LEU A 130 1.36 19.52 3.54
C LEU A 130 1.22 18.08 4.06
N LEU A 131 2.16 17.18 3.72
CA LEU A 131 2.20 15.80 4.20
C LEU A 131 3.09 15.60 5.44
N LYS A 132 3.76 16.65 5.94
CA LYS A 132 4.59 16.57 7.15
C LYS A 132 3.71 16.72 8.38
N SER A 133 3.70 15.70 9.22
CA SER A 133 3.00 15.72 10.51
C SER A 133 3.71 16.64 11.50
N SER A 134 2.99 17.61 12.07
CA SER A 134 3.49 18.52 13.09
C SER A 134 3.21 17.96 14.49
N VAL A 135 4.20 17.30 15.09
CA VAL A 135 4.13 16.78 16.47
C VAL A 135 3.55 17.79 17.48
N PRO A 136 3.95 19.09 17.51
CA PRO A 136 3.37 20.01 18.48
C PRO A 136 1.87 20.25 18.28
N PHE A 137 1.38 20.30 17.04
CA PHE A 137 -0.06 20.42 16.76
C PHE A 137 -0.83 19.25 17.36
N PHE A 138 -0.37 18.02 17.12
CA PHE A 138 -0.99 16.82 17.67
C PHE A 138 -0.87 16.75 19.20
N ALA A 139 0.25 17.19 19.77
CA ALA A 139 0.44 17.28 21.21
C ALA A 139 -0.53 18.28 21.85
N PHE A 140 -0.76 19.45 21.23
CA PHE A 140 -1.75 20.43 21.69
C PHE A 140 -3.17 19.89 21.58
N MET A 141 -3.53 19.21 20.49
CA MET A 141 -4.84 18.57 20.37
C MET A 141 -5.06 17.51 21.45
N PHE A 142 -4.04 16.66 21.70
CA PHE A 142 -4.11 15.65 22.75
C PHE A 142 -4.24 16.28 24.15
N LEU A 143 -3.44 17.32 24.44
CA LEU A 143 -3.52 18.06 25.69
C LEU A 143 -4.91 18.69 25.89
N HIS A 144 -5.47 19.29 24.83
CA HIS A 144 -6.82 19.86 24.88
C HIS A 144 -7.88 18.81 25.22
N ALA A 145 -7.87 17.66 24.55
CA ALA A 145 -8.77 16.55 24.83
C ALA A 145 -8.61 16.04 26.28
N PHE A 146 -7.36 15.89 26.74
CA PHE A 146 -7.05 15.48 28.11
C PHE A 146 -7.57 16.48 29.16
N LEU A 147 -7.43 17.79 28.91
CA LEU A 147 -7.94 18.82 29.81
C LEU A 147 -9.48 18.82 29.88
N LEU A 148 -10.16 18.61 28.75
CA LEU A 148 -11.62 18.50 28.72
C LEU A 148 -12.11 17.26 29.48
N ASP A 149 -11.42 16.13 29.35
CA ASP A 149 -11.73 14.92 30.12
C ASP A 149 -11.56 15.18 31.62
N MET A 150 -10.43 15.74 32.04
CA MET A 150 -10.19 16.07 33.44
C MET A 150 -11.22 17.05 34.01
N ALA A 151 -11.65 18.05 33.23
CA ALA A 151 -12.69 18.99 33.62
C ALA A 151 -14.06 18.30 33.78
N SER A 152 -14.39 17.32 32.94
CA SER A 152 -15.61 16.51 33.05
C SER A 152 -15.63 15.71 34.36
N TRP A 153 -14.53 14.99 34.65
CA TRP A 153 -14.37 14.26 35.91
C TRP A 153 -14.44 15.17 37.14
N PHE A 154 -13.77 16.33 37.09
CA PHE A 154 -13.80 17.31 38.16
C PHE A 154 -15.22 17.83 38.43
N THR A 155 -16.00 18.09 37.37
CA THR A 155 -17.38 18.58 37.47
C THR A 155 -18.27 17.58 38.21
N ILE A 156 -18.15 16.29 37.90
CA ILE A 156 -18.89 15.22 38.59
C ILE A 156 -18.45 15.09 40.05
N TRP A 157 -17.15 15.18 40.32
CA TRP A 157 -16.60 15.08 41.67
C TRP A 157 -17.03 16.25 42.57
N TYR A 158 -16.95 17.49 42.07
CA TYR A 158 -17.21 18.70 42.85
C TYR A 158 -18.71 18.99 43.06
N PHE A 159 -19.53 18.84 42.01
CA PHE A 159 -20.96 19.17 42.07
C PHE A 159 -21.85 17.96 42.42
N GLY A 160 -21.26 16.77 42.57
CA GLY A 160 -21.96 15.54 42.91
C GLY A 160 -22.75 14.92 41.76
N LYS A 161 -23.48 13.84 42.04
CA LYS A 161 -24.17 12.98 41.05
C LYS A 161 -25.57 13.47 40.66
N SER A 162 -25.79 14.77 40.71
CA SER A 162 -27.05 15.34 40.24
C SER A 162 -27.14 15.23 38.71
N TRP A 163 -28.36 15.20 38.18
CA TRP A 163 -28.58 15.04 36.73
C TRP A 163 -27.98 16.18 35.89
N VAL A 164 -27.89 17.40 36.44
CA VAL A 164 -27.37 18.57 35.73
C VAL A 164 -25.85 18.50 35.49
N PRO A 165 -24.97 18.30 36.51
CA PRO A 165 -23.55 18.06 36.31
C PRO A 165 -23.24 16.85 35.42
N PHE A 166 -24.04 15.79 35.53
CA PHE A 166 -23.90 14.58 34.71
C PHE A 166 -24.11 14.88 33.22
N LEU A 167 -25.20 15.58 32.86
CA LEU A 167 -25.48 15.94 31.47
C LEU A 167 -24.45 16.92 30.88
N ILE A 168 -23.95 17.87 31.68
CA ILE A 168 -22.88 18.78 31.27
C ILE A 168 -21.58 18.01 31.02
N GLY A 169 -21.20 17.09 31.90
CA GLY A 169 -20.01 16.24 31.73
C GLY A 169 -20.10 15.34 30.49
N VAL A 170 -21.28 14.76 30.21
CA VAL A 170 -21.53 13.99 28.98
C VAL A 170 -21.36 14.85 27.73
N ALA A 171 -21.94 16.06 27.72
CA ALA A 171 -21.79 16.97 26.58
C ALA A 171 -20.33 17.35 26.32
N MET A 172 -19.56 17.68 27.37
CA MET A 172 -18.13 17.97 27.25
C MET A 172 -17.33 16.76 26.74
N PHE A 173 -17.63 15.54 27.23
CA PHE A 173 -16.97 14.31 26.80
C PHE A 173 -17.28 13.99 25.33
N THR A 174 -18.52 14.18 24.88
CA THR A 174 -18.89 13.97 23.47
C THR A 174 -18.24 14.95 22.50
N VAL A 175 -17.92 16.17 22.95
CA VAL A 175 -17.19 17.15 22.14
C VAL A 175 -15.68 16.85 22.10
N ALA A 176 -15.17 16.10 23.08
CA ALA A 176 -13.75 15.75 23.18
C ALA A 176 -13.38 14.46 22.42
N GLN A 177 -14.34 13.58 22.09
CA GLN A 177 -14.14 12.38 21.27
C GLN A 177 -14.16 12.69 19.77
#